data_AF-F9Z9K1-F1
#
_entry.id   AF-F9Z9K1-F1
#
_cell.length_a   1.000
_cell.length_b   1.000
_cell.length_c   1.000
_cell.angle_alpha   90.00
_cell.angle_beta   90.00
_cell.angle_gamma   90.00
#
_symmetry.space_group_name_H-M   'P 1'
#
loop_
_entity.id
_entity.type
_entity.pdbx_description
1 polymer ?
#
loop_
_entity_poly.entity_id
_entity_poly.type
_entity_poly.pdbx_seq_one_letter_code
_entity_poly.pdbx_strand_id
1 'polypeptide(L)'
;MEFYPQAAPTTPVTLAQIVKRIEKRSTVSSADVKAVLDALQYEVIEALENGNTVRLGDIGSFHLTIKAEGAATAVEAKAKGAKLIKQVNVQFTKSTAMRDSFDIRSLDFAPQEDIVNAK
;
A
#
# COMPACT_ATOMS: atom_id res chain seq x y z
N MET A 1 -21.02 13.19 -23.97
CA MET A 1 -20.62 12.01 -23.18
C MET A 1 -19.11 11.92 -23.29
N GLU A 2 -18.42 12.16 -22.19
CA GLU A 2 -16.97 12.01 -22.11
C GLU A 2 -16.68 10.61 -21.57
N PHE A 3 -15.85 9.86 -22.29
CA PHE A 3 -15.45 8.51 -21.90
C PHE A 3 -14.07 8.60 -21.27
N TYR A 4 -14.00 8.28 -19.97
CA TYR A 4 -12.75 8.22 -19.25
C TYR A 4 -12.18 6.80 -19.32
N PRO A 5 -10.88 6.63 -19.64
CA PRO A 5 -10.25 5.32 -19.56
C PRO A 5 -10.33 4.82 -18.12
N GLN A 6 -10.88 3.62 -17.93
CA GLN A 6 -10.88 2.93 -16.66
C GLN A 6 -9.73 1.92 -16.63
N ALA A 7 -9.14 1.72 -15.45
CA ALA A 7 -8.16 0.66 -15.28
C ALA A 7 -8.84 -0.69 -15.50
N ALA A 8 -8.19 -1.57 -16.29
CA ALA A 8 -8.66 -2.93 -16.51
C ALA A 8 -8.89 -3.66 -15.17
N PRO A 9 -9.88 -4.56 -15.07
CA PRO A 9 -10.17 -5.30 -13.86
C PRO A 9 -8.91 -6.02 -13.38
N THR A 10 -8.36 -5.56 -12.27
CA THR A 10 -7.11 -6.08 -11.73
C THR A 10 -7.37 -7.45 -11.13
N THR A 11 -6.76 -8.49 -11.70
CA THR A 11 -6.77 -9.80 -11.03
C THR A 11 -5.93 -9.70 -9.76
N PRO A 12 -6.48 -9.97 -8.56
CA PRO A 12 -5.72 -9.86 -7.32
C PRO A 12 -4.59 -10.88 -7.32
N VAL A 13 -3.35 -10.40 -7.13
CA VAL A 13 -2.19 -11.27 -6.96
C VAL A 13 -2.09 -11.67 -5.49
N THR A 14 -2.10 -12.98 -5.20
CA THR A 14 -2.06 -13.48 -3.83
C THR A 14 -0.63 -13.71 -3.35
N LEU A 15 -0.41 -13.71 -2.02
CA LEU A 15 0.89 -14.01 -1.43
C LEU A 15 1.42 -15.38 -1.88
N ALA A 16 0.54 -16.39 -1.99
CA ALA A 16 0.92 -17.72 -2.50
C ALA A 16 1.43 -17.69 -3.95
N GLN A 17 0.89 -16.80 -4.80
CA GLN A 17 1.40 -16.61 -6.16
C GLN A 17 2.76 -15.90 -6.14
N ILE A 18 2.97 -14.94 -5.24
CA ILE A 18 4.26 -14.26 -5.06
C ILE A 18 5.33 -15.27 -4.60
N VAL A 19 5.02 -16.12 -3.61
CA VAL A 19 5.92 -17.19 -3.14
C VAL A 19 6.35 -18.09 -4.30
N LYS A 20 5.40 -18.60 -5.08
CA LYS A 20 5.71 -19.44 -6.27
C LYS A 20 6.55 -18.71 -7.31
N ARG A 21 6.35 -17.39 -7.48
CA ARG A 21 7.14 -16.58 -8.42
C ARG A 21 8.57 -16.37 -7.92
N ILE A 22 8.78 -16.18 -6.62
CA ILE A 22 10.11 -16.02 -6.01
C ILE A 22 10.86 -17.36 -6.02
N GLU A 23 10.20 -18.46 -5.66
CA GLU A 23 10.78 -19.81 -5.73
C GLU A 23 11.27 -20.14 -7.15
N LYS A 24 10.52 -19.77 -8.20
CA LYS A 24 10.97 -19.97 -9.58
C LYS A 24 12.17 -19.10 -10.00
N ARG A 25 12.39 -17.97 -9.33
CA ARG A 25 13.44 -17.00 -9.64
C ARG A 25 14.66 -17.12 -8.74
N SER A 26 14.62 -17.99 -7.73
CA SER A 26 15.67 -18.16 -6.72
C SER A 26 15.89 -19.64 -6.42
N THR A 27 16.93 -19.97 -5.67
CA THR A 27 17.17 -21.34 -5.18
C THR A 27 16.52 -21.59 -3.82
N VAL A 28 15.64 -20.69 -3.37
CA VAL A 28 15.03 -20.72 -2.04
C VAL A 28 13.74 -21.53 -2.09
N SER A 29 13.51 -22.38 -1.09
CA SER A 29 12.30 -23.20 -1.04
C SER A 29 11.05 -22.35 -0.82
N SER A 30 9.90 -22.79 -1.34
CA SER A 30 8.60 -22.17 -1.04
C SER A 30 8.34 -21.96 0.46
N ALA A 31 8.82 -22.88 1.30
CA ALA A 31 8.65 -22.80 2.76
C ALA A 31 9.46 -21.64 3.36
N ASP A 32 10.72 -21.50 2.96
CA ASP A 32 11.60 -20.43 3.44
C ASP A 32 11.10 -19.06 2.96
N VAL A 33 10.68 -18.94 1.69
CA VAL A 33 10.12 -17.69 1.15
C VAL A 33 8.88 -17.28 1.94
N LYS A 34 7.99 -18.23 2.24
CA LYS A 34 6.80 -17.96 3.04
C LYS A 34 7.16 -17.45 4.43
N ALA A 35 8.10 -18.12 5.10
CA ALA A 35 8.55 -17.72 6.44
C ALA A 35 9.13 -16.29 6.45
N VAL A 36 9.92 -15.92 5.44
CA VAL A 36 10.47 -14.56 5.31
C VAL A 36 9.37 -13.53 5.06
N LEU A 37 8.38 -13.83 4.21
CA LEU A 37 7.26 -12.92 3.97
C LEU A 37 6.36 -12.77 5.19
N ASP A 38 6.16 -13.83 5.97
CA ASP A 38 5.42 -13.79 7.24
C ASP A 38 6.17 -12.93 8.28
N ALA A 39 7.49 -13.11 8.41
CA ALA A 39 8.32 -12.28 9.28
C ALA A 39 8.31 -10.79 8.85
N LEU A 40 8.39 -10.51 7.55
CA LEU A 40 8.32 -9.15 7.03
C LEU A 40 6.98 -8.49 7.35
N GLN A 41 5.86 -9.21 7.20
CA GLN A 41 4.54 -8.69 7.56
C GLN A 41 4.48 -8.31 9.04
N TYR A 42 5.01 -9.16 9.92
CA TYR A 42 5.07 -8.89 11.35
C TYR A 42 5.89 -7.63 11.64
N GLU A 43 7.10 -7.52 11.07
CA GLU A 43 7.99 -6.37 11.27
C GLU A 43 7.35 -5.06 10.79
N VAL A 44 6.67 -5.07 9.64
CA VAL A 44 6.00 -3.87 9.12
C VAL A 44 4.88 -3.42 10.04
N ILE A 45 4.07 -4.35 10.54
CA ILE A 45 2.97 -4.04 11.46
C ILE A 45 3.54 -3.47 12.77
N GLU A 46 4.51 -4.15 13.38
CA GLU A 46 5.12 -3.71 14.64
C GLU A 46 5.79 -2.33 14.50
N ALA A 47 6.51 -2.09 13.39
CA ALA A 47 7.10 -0.79 13.13
C ALA A 47 6.03 0.31 12.99
N LEU A 48 4.92 0.03 12.30
CA LEU A 48 3.82 0.99 12.17
C LEU A 48 3.14 1.24 13.52
N GLU A 49 2.90 0.22 14.34
CA GLU A 49 2.32 0.37 15.68
C GLU A 49 3.17 1.28 16.58
N ASN A 50 4.49 1.22 16.42
CA ASN A 50 5.43 2.11 17.10
C ASN A 50 5.51 3.53 16.51
N GLY A 51 4.70 3.84 15.48
CA GLY A 51 4.68 5.13 14.80
C GLY A 51 5.83 5.33 13.80
N ASN A 52 6.58 4.28 13.48
CA ASN A 52 7.67 4.36 12.52
C ASN A 52 7.16 4.33 11.08
N THR A 53 7.96 4.87 10.16
CA THR A 53 7.75 4.75 8.72
C THR A 53 8.59 3.60 8.19
N VAL A 54 7.98 2.69 7.45
CA VAL A 54 8.65 1.53 6.84
C VAL A 54 8.89 1.80 5.37
N ARG A 55 10.15 1.92 4.95
CA ARG A 55 10.53 2.11 3.54
C ARG A 55 11.00 0.80 2.91
N LEU A 56 10.24 0.31 1.94
CA LEU A 56 10.57 -0.86 1.13
C LEU A 56 11.21 -0.44 -0.19
N GLY A 57 12.49 -0.04 -0.15
CA GLY A 57 13.32 0.24 -1.32
C GLY A 57 12.62 0.99 -2.45
N ASP A 58 12.59 0.37 -3.63
CA ASP A 58 12.00 0.89 -4.86
C ASP A 58 10.47 0.71 -4.95
N ILE A 59 9.84 0.10 -3.96
CA ILE A 59 8.38 0.02 -3.90
C ILE A 59 7.84 1.34 -3.33
N GLY A 60 8.26 1.70 -2.12
CA GLY A 60 7.79 2.92 -1.48
C GLY A 60 7.84 2.85 0.03
N SER A 61 7.00 3.64 0.69
CA SER A 61 6.97 3.75 2.15
C SER A 61 5.56 3.60 2.70
N PHE A 62 5.44 2.91 3.84
CA PHE A 62 4.24 2.85 4.67
C PHE A 62 4.43 3.75 5.89
N HIS A 63 3.44 4.60 6.18
CA HIS A 63 3.43 5.42 7.39
C HIS A 63 2.03 5.54 7.98
N LEU A 64 1.95 5.79 9.28
CA LEU A 64 0.69 6.07 9.95
C LEU A 64 0.28 7.53 9.76
N THR A 65 -0.98 7.74 9.41
CA THR A 65 -1.62 9.04 9.38
C THR A 65 -2.80 9.04 10.35
N ILE A 66 -2.85 10.06 11.21
CA ILE A 66 -3.89 10.22 12.22
C ILE A 66 -4.85 11.31 11.76
N LYS A 67 -6.15 10.99 11.74
CA LYS A 67 -7.21 12.00 11.64
C LYS A 67 -7.71 12.29 13.04
N ALA A 68 -7.56 13.54 13.48
CA ALA A 68 -7.99 13.99 14.80
C ALA A 68 -8.91 15.21 14.71
N GLU A 69 -9.80 15.36 15.69
CA GLU A 69 -10.56 16.60 15.89
C GLU A 69 -9.70 17.67 16.57
N GLY A 70 -9.77 18.90 16.06
CA GLY A 70 -9.14 20.05 16.70
C GLY A 70 -9.88 20.41 17.99
N ALA A 71 -9.13 20.78 19.02
CA ALA A 71 -9.68 21.42 20.21
C ALA A 71 -9.48 22.95 20.14
N ALA A 72 -10.36 23.71 20.78
CA ALA A 72 -10.34 25.18 20.75
C ALA A 72 -9.10 25.78 21.45
N THR A 73 -8.47 25.04 22.36
CA THR A 73 -7.29 25.48 23.11
C THR A 73 -6.22 24.39 23.17
N ALA A 74 -4.94 24.79 23.24
CA ALA A 74 -3.83 23.86 23.38
C ALA A 74 -3.87 23.05 24.69
N VAL A 75 -4.49 23.62 25.73
CA VAL A 75 -4.70 22.97 27.03
C VAL A 75 -5.72 21.83 26.91
N GLU A 76 -6.84 22.07 26.22
CA GLU A 76 -7.82 21.02 25.93
C GLU A 76 -7.28 19.97 24.96
N ALA A 77 -6.46 20.36 23.98
CA ALA A 77 -5.83 19.43 23.06
C ALA A 77 -4.91 18.45 23.81
N LYS A 78 -4.11 18.94 24.76
CA LYS A 78 -3.26 18.09 25.61
C LYS A 78 -4.05 17.24 26.59
N ALA A 79 -5.14 17.78 27.16
CA ALA A 79 -5.98 17.07 28.12
C ALA A 79 -6.81 15.94 27.47
N LYS A 80 -7.34 16.20 26.27
CA LYS A 80 -8.10 15.19 25.51
C LYS A 80 -7.18 14.24 24.75
N GLY A 81 -5.99 14.69 24.33
CA GLY A 81 -4.90 13.85 23.82
C GLY A 81 -5.38 12.83 22.79
N ALA A 82 -5.12 11.54 23.07
CA ALA A 82 -5.51 10.43 22.21
C ALA A 82 -7.04 10.30 21.99
N LYS A 83 -7.89 10.89 22.83
CA LYS A 83 -9.35 10.87 22.67
C LYS A 83 -9.85 11.76 21.52
N LEU A 84 -8.99 12.65 21.00
CA LEU A 84 -9.29 13.45 19.81
C LEU A 84 -9.02 12.68 18.52
N ILE A 85 -8.33 11.54 18.58
CA ILE A 85 -8.03 10.71 17.43
C ILE A 85 -9.31 10.00 16.99
N LYS A 86 -9.81 10.35 15.81
CA LYS A 86 -10.97 9.70 15.20
C LYS A 86 -10.59 8.40 14.51
N GLN A 87 -9.45 8.41 13.83
CA GLN A 87 -9.04 7.31 12.99
C GLN A 87 -7.53 7.31 12.78
N VAL A 88 -6.93 6.13 12.90
CA VAL A 88 -5.56 5.85 12.48
C VAL A 88 -5.65 5.15 11.12
N ASN A 89 -4.91 5.65 10.14
CA ASN A 89 -4.83 5.07 8.80
C ASN A 89 -3.40 4.71 8.48
N VAL A 90 -3.20 3.62 7.74
CA VAL A 90 -1.91 3.32 7.10
C VAL A 90 -1.94 3.89 5.70
N GLN A 91 -0.97 4.73 5.35
CA GLN A 91 -0.82 5.28 4.00
C GLN A 91 0.42 4.71 3.33
N PHE A 92 0.26 4.36 2.04
CA PHE A 92 1.35 3.97 1.18
C PHE A 92 1.74 5.12 0.25
N THR A 93 3.02 5.46 0.22
CA THR A 93 3.59 6.44 -0.69
C THR A 93 4.54 5.74 -1.65
N LYS A 94 4.23 5.77 -2.96
CA LYS A 94 5.07 5.17 -3.99
C LYS A 94 6.48 5.80 -4.03
N SER A 95 7.49 4.99 -4.32
CA SER A 95 8.86 5.47 -4.54
C SER A 95 8.98 6.25 -5.85
N THR A 96 10.13 6.89 -6.07
CA THR A 96 10.49 7.49 -7.37
C THR A 96 10.60 6.42 -8.46
N ALA A 97 11.22 5.27 -8.19
CA ALA A 97 11.33 4.17 -9.15
C ALA A 97 9.94 3.64 -9.59
N MET A 98 9.01 3.50 -8.63
CA MET A 98 7.62 3.18 -8.96
C MET A 98 6.98 4.30 -9.78
N ARG A 99 7.16 5.57 -9.37
CA ARG A 99 6.61 6.71 -10.12
C ARG A 99 7.05 6.70 -11.58
N ASP A 100 8.32 6.43 -11.85
CA ASP A 100 8.90 6.42 -13.18
C ASP A 100 8.44 5.21 -14.00
N SER A 101 8.33 4.03 -13.37
CA SER A 101 7.81 2.81 -14.03
C SER A 101 6.33 2.91 -14.40
N PHE A 102 5.57 3.77 -13.72
CA PHE A 102 4.15 4.05 -14.01
C PHE A 102 3.96 5.42 -14.68
N ASP A 103 4.97 5.92 -15.41
CA ASP A 103 4.77 7.09 -16.27
C ASP A 103 3.83 6.72 -17.41
N ILE A 104 2.89 7.62 -17.73
CA ILE A 104 1.83 7.40 -18.74
C ILE A 104 2.45 7.12 -20.12
N ARG A 105 3.67 7.63 -20.37
CA ARG A 105 4.40 7.42 -21.63
C ARG A 105 5.00 6.03 -21.76
N SER A 106 5.11 5.27 -20.66
CA SER A 106 5.67 3.92 -20.62
C SER A 106 4.65 2.84 -20.26
N LEU A 107 3.38 3.21 -20.04
CA LEU A 107 2.32 2.28 -19.64
C LEU A 107 1.57 1.73 -20.87
N ASP A 108 1.80 0.45 -21.16
CA ASP A 108 1.01 -0.32 -22.12
C ASP A 108 -0.20 -0.92 -21.37
N PHE A 109 -1.27 -0.13 -21.21
CA PHE A 109 -2.54 -0.66 -20.73
C PHE A 109 -3.22 -1.37 -21.90
N ALA A 110 -3.38 -2.70 -21.80
CA ALA A 110 -4.14 -3.45 -22.78
C ALA A 110 -5.58 -2.89 -22.88
N PRO A 111 -6.13 -2.69 -24.09
CA PRO A 111 -7.48 -2.19 -24.26
C PRO A 111 -8.48 -3.15 -23.61
N GLN A 112 -9.40 -2.62 -22.82
CA GLN A 112 -10.49 -3.40 -22.25
C GLN A 112 -11.61 -3.52 -23.29
N GLU A 113 -11.94 -4.75 -23.69
CA GLU A 113 -12.88 -5.03 -24.79
C GLU A 113 -14.35 -4.65 -24.47
N ASP A 114 -14.71 -4.46 -23.21
CA ASP A 114 -16.09 -4.13 -22.80
C ASP A 114 -16.12 -3.00 -21.76
N ILE A 115 -16.35 -1.76 -22.22
CA ILE A 115 -16.77 -0.65 -21.36
C ILE A 115 -18.30 -0.57 -21.43
N VAL A 116 -18.99 -1.37 -20.61
CA VAL A 116 -20.44 -1.24 -20.44
C VAL A 116 -20.71 -0.31 -19.26
N ASN A 117 -21.13 0.91 -19.56
CA ASN A 117 -21.50 1.91 -18.55
C ASN A 117 -22.82 1.46 -17.88
N ALA A 118 -22.77 1.13 -16.58
CA ALA A 118 -23.99 0.86 -15.83
C ALA A 118 -24.83 2.15 -15.75
N LYS A 119 -26.08 2.05 -16.21
CA LYS A 119 -27.06 3.14 -16.32
C LYS A 119 -27.66 3.51 -14.97
#